data_AF-A0A934B991-F1
#
_entry.id   AF-A0A934B991-F1
#
_cell.length_a   1.000
_cell.length_b   1.000
_cell.length_c   1.000
_cell.angle_alpha   90.00
_cell.angle_beta   90.00
_cell.angle_gamma   90.00
#
_symmetry.space_group_name_H-M   'P 1'
#
loop_
_entity.id
_entity.type
_entity.pdbx_description
1 polymer ?
#
loop_
_entity_poly.entity_id
_entity_poly.type
_entity_poly.pdbx_seq_one_letter_code
_entity_poly.pdbx_strand_id
1 'polypeptide(L)'
;MSYTTLISASELFNQIGNPKWVIVDCRFSLDDAGRGLKDYLQSHIPGAVYAHLNKDLSGQIIPGKTGRHPLPEQEIFVKILSGWGIDDDVQVVTYDDKGGAM
;
A
#
# COMPACT_ATOMS: atom_id res chain seq x y z
N MET A 1 -18.35 11.64 0.35
CA MET A 1 -17.23 12.38 0.97
C MET A 1 -15.99 12.00 0.19
N SER A 2 -15.29 12.99 -0.37
CA SER A 2 -14.00 12.78 -1.03
C SER A 2 -12.90 13.07 -0.03
N TYR A 3 -12.19 12.03 0.41
CA TYR A 3 -11.00 12.20 1.23
C TYR A 3 -9.88 12.71 0.32
N THR A 4 -9.29 13.86 0.64
CA THR A 4 -8.28 14.47 -0.23
C THR A 4 -6.87 13.99 0.08
N THR A 5 -6.58 13.57 1.32
CA THR A 5 -5.24 13.09 1.72
C THR A 5 -5.25 12.21 2.98
N LEU A 6 -5.95 12.60 4.04
CA LEU A 6 -5.97 11.88 5.33
C LEU A 6 -7.39 11.50 5.77
N ILE A 7 -7.48 10.40 6.52
CA ILE A 7 -8.70 9.89 7.16
C ILE A 7 -8.37 9.47 8.59
N SER A 8 -9.30 9.64 9.53
CA SER A 8 -9.13 9.16 10.89
C SER A 8 -9.36 7.64 11.01
N ALA A 9 -8.79 7.02 12.04
CA ALA A 9 -9.04 5.61 12.35
C ALA A 9 -10.52 5.30 12.59
N SER A 10 -11.26 6.22 13.23
CA SER A 10 -12.71 6.09 13.45
C SER A 10 -13.52 6.13 12.16
N GLU A 11 -13.14 6.99 11.21
CA GLU A 11 -13.81 7.05 9.91
C GLU A 11 -13.52 5.78 9.09
N LEU A 12 -12.27 5.30 9.09
CA LEU A 12 -11.90 4.04 8.43
C LEU A 12 -12.63 2.84 9.05
N PHE A 13 -12.75 2.79 10.37
CA PHE A 13 -13.45 1.71 11.08
C PHE A 13 -14.89 1.53 10.58
N ASN A 14 -15.59 2.64 10.29
CA ASN A 14 -16.95 2.62 9.77
C ASN A 14 -17.05 2.10 8.32
N GLN A 15 -15.94 1.90 7.63
CA GLN A 15 -15.88 1.42 6.25
C GLN A 15 -15.35 -0.02 6.13
N ILE A 16 -15.03 -0.68 7.26
CA ILE A 16 -14.58 -2.07 7.25
C ILE A 16 -15.64 -2.97 6.59
N GLY A 17 -15.22 -3.72 5.58
CA GLY A 17 -16.09 -4.60 4.79
C GLY A 17 -16.84 -3.91 3.65
N ASN A 18 -16.66 -2.60 3.44
CA ASN A 18 -17.22 -1.91 2.29
C ASN A 18 -16.48 -2.31 1.00
N PRO A 19 -17.14 -2.90 -0.02
CA PRO A 19 -16.48 -3.36 -1.24
C PRO A 19 -15.98 -2.22 -2.15
N LYS A 20 -16.35 -0.96 -1.86
CA LYS A 20 -15.84 0.22 -2.58
C LYS A 20 -14.59 0.81 -1.92
N TRP A 21 -14.00 0.10 -0.96
CA TRP A 21 -12.84 0.54 -0.20
C TRP A 21 -11.77 -0.55 -0.18
N VAL A 22 -10.53 -0.15 -0.44
CA VAL A 22 -9.36 -1.03 -0.31
C VAL A 22 -8.42 -0.41 0.71
N ILE A 23 -8.08 -1.21 1.72
CA ILE A 23 -7.12 -0.83 2.75
C ILE A 23 -5.78 -1.47 2.38
N VAL A 24 -4.72 -0.69 2.31
CA VAL A 24 -3.40 -1.16 1.93
C VAL A 24 -2.45 -0.95 3.10
N ASP A 25 -1.96 -2.07 3.62
CA ASP A 25 -0.84 -2.09 4.56
C ASP A 25 0.44 -1.90 3.77
N CYS A 26 0.99 -0.71 3.92
CA CYS A 26 2.27 -0.33 3.39
C CYS A 26 3.17 -0.21 4.61
N ARG A 27 3.54 -1.27 5.35
CA ARG A 27 4.61 -1.19 6.35
C ARG A 27 5.94 -1.66 5.76
N PHE A 28 7.02 -0.95 6.05
CA PHE A 28 8.36 -1.30 5.56
C PHE A 28 9.48 -0.87 6.51
N SER A 29 10.58 -1.59 6.46
CA SER A 29 11.76 -1.39 7.28
C SER A 29 13.00 -1.43 6.38
N LEU A 30 13.81 -0.37 6.44
CA LEU A 30 15.04 -0.25 5.65
C LEU A 30 16.11 -1.26 6.10
N ASP A 31 16.05 -1.66 7.37
CA ASP A 31 16.93 -2.62 8.02
C ASP A 31 16.53 -4.09 7.80
N ASP A 32 15.23 -4.38 7.63
CA ASP A 32 14.70 -5.71 7.27
C ASP A 32 13.54 -5.57 6.28
N ALA A 33 13.84 -5.77 4.99
CA ALA A 33 12.84 -5.72 3.92
C ALA A 33 11.70 -6.76 4.08
N GLY A 34 11.91 -7.81 4.88
CA GLY A 34 10.89 -8.82 5.19
C GLY A 34 10.01 -8.49 6.40
N ARG A 35 10.35 -7.47 7.19
CA ARG A 35 9.64 -7.15 8.43
C ARG A 35 8.20 -6.73 8.20
N GLY A 36 7.94 -5.88 7.20
CA GLY A 36 6.57 -5.43 6.88
C GLY A 36 5.60 -6.60 6.64
N LEU A 37 6.04 -7.62 5.90
CA LEU A 37 5.23 -8.81 5.64
C LEU A 37 5.01 -9.63 6.92
N LYS A 38 6.04 -9.78 7.77
CA LYS A 38 5.91 -10.47 9.06
C LYS A 38 4.89 -9.76 9.95
N ASP A 39 4.99 -8.44 10.03
CA ASP A 39 4.12 -7.60 10.86
C ASP A 39 2.66 -7.62 10.34
N TYR A 40 2.47 -7.62 9.01
CA TYR A 40 1.16 -7.84 8.37
C TYR A 40 0.57 -9.21 8.72
N LEU A 41 1.34 -10.28 8.57
CA LEU A 41 0.87 -11.64 8.87
C LEU A 41 0.57 -11.84 10.37
N GLN A 42 1.29 -11.13 11.25
CA GLN A 42 1.02 -11.14 12.68
C GLN A 42 -0.30 -10.43 13.01
N SER A 43 -0.52 -9.24 12.45
CA SER A 43 -1.77 -8.49 12.61
C SER A 43 -1.85 -7.35 11.61
N HIS A 44 -3.02 -7.16 11.02
CA HIS A 44 -3.34 -6.05 10.12
C HIS A 44 -4.82 -5.65 10.30
N ILE A 45 -5.20 -4.50 9.74
CA ILE A 45 -6.60 -4.07 9.68
C ILE A 45 -7.40 -5.10 8.87
N PRO A 46 -8.57 -5.58 9.35
CA PRO A 46 -9.35 -6.60 8.65
C PRO A 46 -9.65 -6.23 7.19
N GLY A 47 -9.34 -7.15 6.27
CA GLY A 47 -9.55 -6.95 4.84
C GLY A 47 -8.47 -6.12 4.13
N ALA A 48 -7.44 -5.66 4.84
CA ALA A 48 -6.31 -5.00 4.20
C ALA A 48 -5.53 -5.95 3.31
N VAL A 49 -4.98 -5.44 2.21
CA VAL A 49 -3.94 -6.09 1.40
C VAL A 49 -2.57 -5.58 1.82
N TYR A 50 -1.51 -6.35 1.58
CA TYR A 50 -0.14 -5.91 1.86
C TYR A 50 0.57 -5.47 0.58
N ALA A 51 1.21 -4.31 0.62
CA ALA A 51 2.05 -3.78 -0.45
C ALA A 51 3.53 -3.77 -0.04
N HIS A 52 4.32 -4.63 -0.67
CA HIS A 52 5.75 -4.71 -0.43
C HIS A 52 6.50 -3.63 -1.24
N LEU A 53 7.21 -2.72 -0.55
CA LEU A 53 7.89 -1.58 -1.18
C LEU A 53 8.75 -1.99 -2.39
N ASN A 54 9.64 -2.97 -2.22
CA ASN A 54 10.55 -3.39 -3.29
C ASN A 54 9.93 -4.23 -4.40
N LYS A 55 8.80 -4.91 -4.17
CA LYS A 55 8.24 -5.89 -5.11
C LYS A 55 7.04 -5.35 -5.87
N ASP A 56 6.22 -4.57 -5.18
CA ASP A 56 4.91 -4.13 -5.69
C ASP A 56 4.92 -2.65 -6.03
N LEU A 57 5.61 -1.84 -5.22
CA LEU A 57 5.61 -0.37 -5.34
C LEU A 57 6.87 0.18 -6.02
N SER A 58 7.83 -0.67 -6.37
CA SER A 58 9.10 -0.27 -6.99
C SER A 58 9.39 -1.06 -8.26
N GLY A 59 10.00 -0.38 -9.23
CA GLY A 59 10.50 -0.95 -10.48
C GLY A 59 11.95 -1.41 -10.41
N GLN A 60 12.51 -1.69 -11.59
CA GLN A 60 13.88 -2.13 -11.74
C GLN A 60 14.88 -1.04 -11.36
N ILE A 61 15.86 -1.38 -10.53
CA ILE A 61 17.02 -0.52 -10.24
C ILE A 61 18.02 -0.62 -11.39
N ILE A 62 18.33 0.53 -12.01
CA ILE A 62 19.34 0.66 -13.07
C ILE A 62 20.48 1.56 -12.55
N PRO A 63 21.71 1.03 -12.38
CA PRO A 63 22.84 1.80 -11.88
C PRO A 63 23.09 3.08 -12.69
N GLY A 64 23.25 4.20 -11.97
CA GLY A 64 23.49 5.52 -12.57
C GLY A 64 22.27 6.16 -13.25
N LYS A 65 21.10 5.51 -13.24
CA LYS A 65 19.86 6.05 -13.83
C LYS A 65 18.72 6.19 -12.85
N THR A 66 18.55 5.27 -11.91
CA THR A 66 17.42 5.27 -10.97
C THR A 66 17.84 5.47 -9.52
N GLY A 67 16.89 5.86 -8.66
CA GLY A 67 17.03 5.83 -7.21
C GLY A 67 16.93 4.42 -6.62
N ARG A 68 16.80 4.33 -5.28
CA ARG A 68 16.71 3.05 -4.54
C ARG A 68 15.35 2.34 -4.66
N HIS A 69 14.29 3.10 -4.94
CA HIS A 69 12.92 2.61 -5.12
C HIS A 69 12.29 3.36 -6.32
N PRO A 70 12.73 3.06 -7.57
CA PRO A 70 12.17 3.70 -8.75
C PRO A 70 10.70 3.35 -8.92
N LEU A 71 9.92 4.20 -9.60
CA LEU A 71 8.55 3.84 -9.94
C LEU A 71 8.52 2.60 -10.85
N PRO A 72 7.54 1.70 -10.66
CA PRO A 72 7.31 0.56 -11.56
C PRO A 72 6.85 1.03 -12.94
N GLU A 73 6.96 0.15 -13.94
CA GLU A 73 6.31 0.36 -15.23
C GLU A 73 4.79 0.45 -15.03
N GLN A 74 4.15 1.38 -15.74
CA GLN A 74 2.74 1.72 -15.54
C GLN A 74 1.83 0.49 -15.69
N GLU A 75 2.06 -0.32 -16.72
CA GLU A 75 1.26 -1.51 -17.03
C GLU A 75 1.37 -2.58 -15.93
N ILE A 76 2.56 -2.73 -15.35
CA ILE A 76 2.81 -3.65 -14.24
C ILE A 76 2.08 -3.15 -13.00
N PHE A 77 2.20 -1.85 -12.71
CA PHE A 77 1.58 -1.25 -11.54
C PHE A 77 0.06 -1.32 -11.58
N VAL A 78 -0.56 -0.97 -12.72
CA VAL A 78 -2.00 -1.09 -12.93
C VAL A 78 -2.46 -2.53 -12.68
N LYS A 79 -1.74 -3.53 -13.22
CA LYS A 79 -2.09 -4.94 -13.01
C LYS A 79 -2.04 -5.36 -11.54
N ILE A 80 -1.05 -4.87 -10.79
CA ILE A 80 -0.94 -5.13 -9.34
C ILE A 80 -2.13 -4.52 -8.61
N LEU A 81 -2.41 -3.23 -8.84
CA LEU A 81 -3.50 -2.51 -8.21
C LEU A 81 -4.86 -3.14 -8.52
N SER A 82 -5.15 -3.47 -9.77
CA SER A 82 -6.38 -4.18 -10.16
C SER A 82 -6.48 -5.56 -9.49
N GLY A 83 -5.36 -6.25 -9.29
CA GLY A 83 -5.31 -7.52 -8.55
C GLY A 83 -5.68 -7.39 -7.07
N TRP A 84 -5.52 -6.20 -6.49
CA TRP A 84 -5.97 -5.85 -5.14
C TRP A 84 -7.41 -5.34 -5.07
N GLY A 85 -8.11 -5.30 -6.21
CA GLY A 85 -9.46 -4.75 -6.29
C GLY A 85 -9.51 -3.23 -6.35
N ILE A 86 -8.40 -2.56 -6.68
CA ILE A 86 -8.35 -1.11 -6.89
C ILE A 86 -8.73 -0.82 -8.35
N ASP A 87 -9.70 0.06 -8.51
CA ASP A 87 -10.25 0.52 -9.79
C ASP A 87 -10.70 1.98 -9.66
N ASP A 88 -11.17 2.59 -10.75
CA ASP A 88 -11.46 4.03 -10.83
C ASP A 88 -12.45 4.54 -9.76
N ASP A 89 -13.39 3.69 -9.32
CA ASP A 89 -14.44 4.03 -8.35
C ASP A 89 -14.17 3.51 -6.92
N VAL A 90 -12.93 3.13 -6.61
CA VAL A 90 -12.53 2.54 -5.31
C VAL A 90 -11.75 3.55 -4.48
N GLN A 91 -12.20 3.78 -3.24
CA GLN A 91 -11.43 4.55 -2.28
C GLN A 91 -10.28 3.71 -1.74
N VAL A 92 -9.06 4.14 -2.01
CA VAL A 92 -7.86 3.53 -1.43
C VAL A 92 -7.48 4.26 -0.14
N VAL A 93 -7.18 3.50 0.90
CA VAL A 93 -6.61 4.02 2.16
C VAL A 93 -5.33 3.24 2.46
N THR A 94 -4.21 3.94 2.49
CA THR A 94 -2.91 3.35 2.85
C THR A 94 -2.59 3.64 4.32
N TYR A 95 -1.85 2.75 4.97
CA TYR A 95 -1.31 3.01 6.30
C TYR A 95 0.07 2.37 6.48
N ASP A 96 0.82 2.91 7.43
CA ASP A 96 2.11 2.41 7.89
C ASP A 96 2.24 2.53 9.42
N ASP A 97 3.42 2.22 9.96
CA ASP A 97 3.74 2.34 11.38
C ASP A 97 4.68 3.53 11.71
N LYS A 98 4.82 4.50 10.78
CA LYS A 98 5.74 5.64 10.87
C LYS A 98 5.10 6.99 10.49
N GLY A 99 3.77 7.08 10.47
CA GLY A 99 3.05 8.33 10.24
C GLY A 99 2.99 8.76 8.78
N GLY A 100 2.89 7.80 7.85
CA GLY A 100 2.88 8.05 6.40
C GLY A 100 4.27 8.18 5.79
N ALA A 101 5.32 7.92 6.56
CA ALA A 101 6.71 8.04 6.12
C ALA A 101 7.20 6.82 5.33
N MET A 102 6.53 5.68 5.48
CA MET A 102 6.86 4.37 4.92
C MET A 102 8.36 4.05 4.83
#